data_AF-A0A3D9RX67-F1
#
_entry.id   AF-A0A3D9RX67-F1
#
_cell.length_a   1.000
_cell.length_b   1.000
_cell.length_c   1.000
_cell.angle_alpha   90.00
_cell.angle_beta   90.00
_cell.angle_gamma   90.00
#
_symmetry.space_group_name_H-M   'P 1'
#
loop_
_entity.id
_entity.type
_entity.pdbx_description
1 polymer ?
#
loop_
_entity_poly.entity_id
_entity_poly.type
_entity_poly.pdbx_seq_one_letter_code
_entity_poly.pdbx_strand_id
1 'polypeptide(L)'
;MTNVVSESKKKDKPQKKRMGTNMFSRMNYQVQRGMKEIYTIRSLTLEEWMLIVEYFDHHCAYCGIKDTGDTRNGLVADHIVAAADDGDLILGNTIAACHDCNDTRGKSSWEKWVKKKNKDKDIAQMRIEKIEQFMIDYPYTGPKIGAMSRLTPDELEEYSRILHEWSILWQNARKLRNRVKERLKQELNV
;
A
#
# COMPACT_ATOMS: atom_id res chain seq x y z
N MET A 1 33.89 -23.71 -32.68
CA MET A 1 32.56 -24.24 -33.08
C MET A 1 31.70 -24.28 -31.82
N THR A 2 31.16 -23.12 -31.44
CA THR A 2 29.72 -22.77 -31.48
C THR A 2 28.89 -23.48 -30.42
N ASN A 3 28.91 -22.93 -29.21
CA ASN A 3 27.86 -23.13 -28.20
C ASN A 3 26.78 -22.07 -28.43
N VAL A 4 25.64 -22.51 -28.94
CA VAL A 4 24.44 -21.68 -29.14
C VAL A 4 23.66 -21.67 -27.83
N VAL A 5 23.73 -20.55 -27.10
CA VAL A 5 22.86 -20.29 -25.95
C VAL A 5 21.47 -19.96 -26.52
N SER A 6 20.50 -20.81 -26.23
CA SER A 6 19.11 -20.62 -26.63
C SER A 6 18.43 -19.59 -25.71
N GLU A 7 18.25 -18.38 -26.23
CA GLU A 7 17.42 -17.35 -25.63
C GLU A 7 15.94 -17.77 -25.64
N SER A 8 15.43 -18.20 -24.49
CA SER A 8 13.98 -18.38 -24.30
C SER A 8 13.31 -17.02 -24.09
N LYS A 9 12.87 -16.42 -25.19
CA LYS A 9 12.04 -15.20 -25.22
C LYS A 9 10.80 -15.40 -24.34
N LYS A 10 10.76 -14.73 -23.17
CA LYS A 10 9.52 -14.56 -22.38
C LYS A 10 8.55 -13.74 -23.21
N LYS A 11 7.52 -14.39 -23.77
CA LYS A 11 6.43 -13.72 -24.47
C LYS A 11 5.65 -12.88 -23.46
N ASP A 12 5.78 -11.56 -23.54
CA ASP A 12 4.90 -10.62 -22.86
C ASP A 12 3.45 -10.91 -23.26
N LYS A 13 2.65 -11.41 -22.31
CA LYS A 13 1.21 -11.57 -22.51
C LYS A 13 0.59 -10.17 -22.52
N PRO A 14 -0.13 -9.75 -23.58
CA PRO A 14 -0.77 -8.45 -23.58
C PRO A 14 -1.76 -8.37 -22.43
N GLN A 15 -1.54 -7.41 -21.51
CA GLN A 15 -2.50 -7.09 -20.46
C GLN A 15 -3.78 -6.59 -21.14
N LYS A 16 -4.81 -7.44 -21.23
CA LYS A 16 -6.14 -7.01 -21.64
C LYS A 16 -6.58 -5.88 -20.70
N LYS A 17 -6.76 -4.66 -21.24
CA LYS A 17 -7.38 -3.54 -20.52
C LYS A 17 -8.75 -4.01 -20.02
N ARG A 18 -8.85 -4.24 -18.70
CA ARG A 18 -10.13 -4.54 -18.06
C ARG A 18 -10.96 -3.26 -18.08
N MET A 19 -11.99 -3.23 -18.93
CA MET A 19 -13.01 -2.18 -18.89
C MET A 19 -13.87 -2.36 -17.64
N GLY A 20 -13.99 -1.31 -16.83
CA GLY A 20 -14.80 -1.27 -15.62
C GLY A 20 -13.98 -1.13 -14.34
N THR A 21 -14.51 -0.37 -13.39
CA THR A 21 -13.90 -0.18 -12.07
C THR A 21 -14.31 -1.33 -11.16
N ASN A 22 -13.36 -1.98 -10.47
CA ASN A 22 -13.66 -2.99 -9.45
C ASN A 22 -14.14 -2.36 -8.13
N MET A 23 -14.93 -1.28 -8.20
CA MET A 23 -15.30 -0.43 -7.06
C MET A 23 -15.93 -1.22 -5.91
N PHE A 24 -16.77 -2.20 -6.23
CA PHE A 24 -17.43 -3.01 -5.20
C PHE A 24 -16.44 -3.89 -4.40
N SER A 25 -15.42 -4.44 -5.06
CA SER A 25 -14.36 -5.18 -4.36
C SER A 25 -13.42 -4.23 -3.63
N ARG A 26 -13.15 -3.05 -4.23
CA ARG A 26 -12.35 -1.99 -3.63
C ARG A 26 -13.00 -1.47 -2.34
N MET A 27 -14.33 -1.34 -2.29
CA MET A 27 -15.07 -0.94 -1.09
C MET A 27 -14.78 -1.85 0.10
N ASN A 28 -14.85 -3.18 -0.07
CA ASN A 28 -14.52 -4.12 1.01
C ASN A 28 -13.08 -3.96 1.50
N TYR A 29 -12.15 -3.85 0.55
CA TYR A 29 -10.75 -3.63 0.89
C TYR A 29 -10.56 -2.33 1.69
N GLN A 30 -11.20 -1.23 1.28
CA GLN A 30 -11.07 0.05 1.98
C GLN A 30 -11.71 0.03 3.37
N VAL A 31 -12.86 -0.63 3.54
CA VAL A 31 -13.46 -0.78 4.88
C VAL A 31 -12.58 -1.62 5.78
N GLN A 32 -12.15 -2.79 5.33
CA GLN A 32 -11.25 -3.64 6.13
C GLN A 32 -9.94 -2.94 6.48
N ARG A 33 -9.37 -2.16 5.55
CA ARG A 33 -8.17 -1.35 5.79
C ARG A 33 -8.43 -0.22 6.79
N GLY A 34 -9.52 0.52 6.63
CA GLY A 34 -9.89 1.62 7.52
C GLY A 34 -10.20 1.17 8.94
N MET A 35 -10.80 -0.01 9.10
CA MET A 35 -11.03 -0.62 10.42
C MET A 35 -9.73 -0.86 11.21
N LYS A 36 -8.59 -1.04 10.53
CA LYS A 36 -7.29 -1.19 11.19
C LYS A 36 -6.83 0.08 11.92
N GLU A 37 -7.38 1.24 11.57
CA GLU A 37 -7.08 2.50 12.28
C GLU A 37 -7.53 2.48 13.74
N ILE A 38 -8.39 1.53 14.13
CA ILE A 38 -8.82 1.34 15.54
C ILE A 38 -7.65 0.89 16.42
N TYR A 39 -6.73 0.09 15.88
CA TYR A 39 -5.62 -0.48 16.66
C TYR A 39 -4.23 -0.09 16.13
N THR A 40 -4.15 0.63 15.02
CA THR A 40 -2.87 1.17 14.51
C THR A 40 -2.68 2.59 14.99
N ILE A 41 -1.44 2.96 15.31
CA ILE A 41 -1.11 4.31 15.78
C ILE A 41 -1.01 5.23 14.58
N ARG A 42 -1.67 6.39 14.66
CA ARG A 42 -1.67 7.43 13.61
C ARG A 42 -1.37 8.78 14.22
N SER A 43 -0.13 8.94 14.71
CA SER A 43 0.29 10.12 15.47
C SER A 43 1.42 10.90 14.80
N LEU A 44 1.71 10.66 13.51
CA LEU A 44 2.68 11.44 12.77
C LEU A 44 2.31 12.93 12.76
N THR A 45 3.14 13.73 13.41
CA THR A 45 2.98 15.19 13.52
C THR A 45 3.46 15.92 12.26
N LEU A 46 3.12 17.21 12.16
CA LEU A 46 3.61 18.05 11.07
C LEU A 46 5.13 18.22 11.15
N GLU A 47 5.65 18.38 12.35
CA GLU A 47 7.08 18.54 12.63
C GLU A 47 7.86 17.29 12.22
N GLU A 48 7.37 16.10 12.57
CA GLU A 48 7.96 14.83 12.14
C GLU A 48 7.85 14.63 10.62
N TRP A 49 6.73 15.02 10.02
CA TRP A 49 6.59 14.98 8.57
C TRP A 49 7.61 15.88 7.86
N MET A 50 7.78 17.11 8.34
CA MET A 50 8.79 18.03 7.79
C MET A 50 10.22 17.49 7.97
N LEU A 51 10.51 16.87 9.12
CA LEU A 51 11.78 16.18 9.34
C LEU A 51 12.01 15.05 8.33
N ILE A 52 10.98 14.24 8.04
CA ILE A 52 11.07 13.15 7.05
C ILE A 52 11.34 13.73 5.66
N VAL A 53 10.61 14.77 5.25
CA VAL A 53 10.78 15.41 3.94
C VAL A 53 12.20 15.98 3.80
N GLU A 54 12.70 16.65 4.83
CA GLU A 54 14.07 17.20 4.85
C GLU A 54 15.13 16.08 4.81
N TYR A 55 14.94 15.01 5.57
CA TYR A 55 15.84 13.85 5.55
C TYR A 55 16.01 13.28 4.13
N PHE A 56 14.91 13.22 3.36
CA PHE A 56 14.92 12.78 1.97
C PHE A 56 15.21 13.90 0.96
N ASP A 57 15.68 15.05 1.40
CA ASP A 57 16.07 16.21 0.57
C ASP A 57 14.92 16.68 -0.34
N HIS A 58 13.67 16.68 0.15
CA HIS A 58 12.50 17.04 -0.65
C HIS A 58 12.35 16.18 -1.92
N HIS A 59 12.77 14.91 -1.87
CA HIS A 59 12.59 13.94 -2.95
C HIS A 59 11.86 12.68 -2.46
N CYS A 60 11.18 12.00 -3.38
CA CYS A 60 10.62 10.69 -3.14
C CYS A 60 11.73 9.70 -2.79
N ALA A 61 11.64 9.06 -1.63
CA ALA A 61 12.59 8.06 -1.15
C ALA A 61 12.73 6.89 -2.15
N TYR A 62 11.68 6.56 -2.89
CA TYR A 62 11.68 5.44 -3.83
C TYR A 62 12.27 5.74 -5.21
N CYS A 63 11.78 6.78 -5.89
CA CYS A 63 12.16 7.08 -7.28
C CYS A 63 13.00 8.35 -7.42
N GLY A 64 13.10 9.16 -6.37
CA GLY A 64 13.86 10.41 -6.40
C GLY A 64 13.22 11.55 -7.16
N ILE A 65 11.92 11.48 -7.49
CA ILE A 65 11.26 12.65 -8.05
C ILE A 65 11.18 13.74 -6.98
N LYS A 66 11.46 14.98 -7.38
CA LYS A 66 11.42 16.14 -6.49
C LYS A 66 9.98 16.43 -6.06
N ASP A 67 9.83 16.93 -4.83
CA ASP A 67 8.56 17.44 -4.35
C ASP A 67 8.07 18.59 -5.24
N THR A 68 6.78 18.57 -5.52
CA THR A 68 6.11 19.63 -6.29
C THR A 68 5.46 20.65 -5.36
N GLY A 69 5.33 20.36 -4.05
CA GLY A 69 4.60 21.17 -3.09
C GLY A 69 3.08 21.13 -3.28
N ASP A 70 2.59 20.37 -4.26
CA ASP A 70 1.16 20.19 -4.52
C ASP A 70 0.58 19.09 -3.61
N THR A 71 -0.51 19.39 -2.92
CA THR A 71 -1.26 18.42 -2.11
C THR A 71 -1.65 17.12 -2.86
N ARG A 72 -1.81 17.17 -4.18
CA ARG A 72 -2.21 16.04 -5.04
C ARG A 72 -1.07 15.37 -5.79
N ASN A 73 0.05 16.06 -5.98
CA ASN A 73 1.16 15.59 -6.82
C ASN A 73 2.53 15.68 -6.14
N GLY A 74 2.57 16.14 -4.90
CA GLY A 74 3.77 16.26 -4.08
C GLY A 74 4.10 14.98 -3.33
N LEU A 75 4.93 15.14 -2.31
CA LEU A 75 5.27 14.06 -1.39
C LEU A 75 4.12 13.75 -0.44
N VAL A 76 3.95 12.46 -0.16
CA VAL A 76 3.01 11.89 0.79
C VAL A 76 3.72 10.91 1.72
N ALA A 77 3.15 10.75 2.89
CA ALA A 77 3.57 9.74 3.85
C ALA A 77 3.24 8.33 3.33
N ASP A 78 4.28 7.53 3.04
CA ASP A 78 4.14 6.09 2.80
C ASP A 78 4.78 5.29 3.94
N HIS A 79 4.24 4.11 4.21
CA HIS A 79 4.66 3.28 5.34
C HIS A 79 5.73 2.27 4.90
N ILE A 80 6.84 2.16 5.60
CA ILE A 80 7.86 1.13 5.37
C ILE A 80 7.23 -0.25 5.56
N VAL A 81 6.65 -0.51 6.74
CA VAL A 81 5.72 -1.61 7.00
C VAL A 81 4.34 -1.16 6.56
N ALA A 82 3.77 -1.81 5.55
CA ALA A 82 2.51 -1.38 4.96
C ALA A 82 1.36 -1.36 5.98
N ALA A 83 0.46 -0.37 5.89
CA ALA A 83 -0.76 -0.32 6.71
C ALA A 83 -1.63 -1.59 6.59
N ALA A 84 -1.58 -2.26 5.43
CA ALA A 84 -2.30 -3.52 5.23
C ALA A 84 -1.71 -4.69 6.05
N ASP A 85 -0.46 -4.56 6.49
CA ASP A 85 0.27 -5.48 7.35
C ASP A 85 0.48 -4.85 8.75
N ASP A 86 -0.46 -3.99 9.15
CA ASP A 86 -0.58 -3.36 10.47
C ASP A 86 0.56 -2.40 10.85
N GLY A 87 1.24 -1.81 9.86
CA GLY A 87 2.22 -0.75 10.11
C GLY A 87 1.56 0.56 10.55
N ASP A 88 2.12 1.18 11.60
CA ASP A 88 1.66 2.44 12.16
C ASP A 88 2.06 3.65 11.28
N LEU A 89 1.28 4.72 11.31
CA LEU A 89 1.63 6.01 10.68
C LEU A 89 2.31 6.91 11.71
N ILE A 90 3.61 6.69 11.90
CA ILE A 90 4.48 7.40 12.85
C ILE A 90 5.88 7.60 12.27
N LEU A 91 6.70 8.42 12.95
CA LEU A 91 8.13 8.52 12.66
C LEU A 91 8.81 7.14 12.76
N GLY A 92 9.75 6.87 11.84
CA GLY A 92 10.47 5.59 11.77
C GLY A 92 9.76 4.49 10.98
N ASN A 93 8.43 4.52 10.86
CA ASN A 93 7.70 3.69 9.89
C ASN A 93 7.22 4.48 8.66
N THR A 94 7.43 5.79 8.62
CA THR A 94 6.96 6.65 7.52
C THR A 94 8.14 7.23 6.75
N ILE A 95 8.04 7.26 5.42
CA ILE A 95 9.00 7.91 4.54
C ILE A 95 8.29 8.82 3.52
N ALA A 96 9.03 9.74 2.92
CA ALA A 96 8.51 10.61 1.89
C ALA A 96 8.43 9.88 0.54
N ALA A 97 7.23 9.71 -0.01
CA ALA A 97 7.02 9.09 -1.32
C ALA A 97 6.19 10.00 -2.21
N CYS A 98 6.38 9.97 -3.53
CA CYS A 98 5.40 10.57 -4.43
C CYS A 98 4.11 9.73 -4.48
N HIS A 99 3.00 10.37 -4.83
CA HIS A 99 1.68 9.72 -4.99
C HIS A 99 1.75 8.46 -5.87
N ASP A 100 2.42 8.55 -7.02
CA ASP A 100 2.56 7.42 -7.95
C ASP A 100 3.27 6.22 -7.31
N CYS A 101 4.35 6.45 -6.58
CA CYS A 101 5.07 5.37 -5.91
C CYS A 101 4.24 4.78 -4.78
N ASN A 102 3.60 5.60 -3.95
CA ASN A 102 2.73 5.17 -2.86
C ASN A 102 1.55 4.31 -3.38
N ASP A 103 0.81 4.80 -4.37
CA ASP A 103 -0.36 4.11 -4.92
C ASP A 103 0.02 2.81 -5.64
N THR A 104 1.12 2.84 -6.43
CA THR A 104 1.50 1.68 -7.25
C THR A 104 2.34 0.62 -6.52
N ARG A 105 2.97 0.94 -5.38
CA ARG A 105 3.72 -0.03 -4.56
C ARG A 105 2.79 -1.07 -3.95
N GLY A 106 1.66 -0.61 -3.40
CA GLY A 106 0.71 -1.45 -2.69
C GLY A 106 1.36 -2.15 -1.49
N LYS A 107 1.22 -3.48 -1.41
CA LYS A 107 1.81 -4.31 -0.34
C LYS A 107 3.22 -4.84 -0.66
N SER A 108 3.84 -4.38 -1.75
CA SER A 108 5.15 -4.86 -2.13
C SER A 108 6.20 -4.40 -1.11
N SER A 109 7.21 -5.24 -0.82
CA SER A 109 8.31 -4.78 0.05
C SER A 109 8.96 -3.53 -0.56
N TRP A 110 9.29 -2.59 0.31
CA TRP A 110 9.83 -1.30 -0.12
C TRP A 110 11.16 -1.47 -0.86
N GLU A 111 12.05 -2.39 -0.43
CA GLU A 111 13.32 -2.67 -1.11
C GLU A 111 13.12 -3.20 -2.54
N LYS A 112 12.22 -4.19 -2.70
CA LYS A 112 11.89 -4.75 -4.02
C LYS A 112 11.28 -3.67 -4.91
N TRP A 113 10.55 -2.75 -4.31
CA TRP A 113 9.96 -1.62 -5.01
C TRP A 113 11.00 -0.61 -5.49
N VAL A 114 11.98 -0.24 -4.65
CA VAL A 114 13.10 0.62 -5.05
C VAL A 114 13.85 -0.01 -6.23
N LYS A 115 14.21 -1.30 -6.13
CA LYS A 115 14.88 -2.04 -7.21
C LYS A 115 14.06 -2.07 -8.51
N LYS A 116 12.73 -2.12 -8.40
CA LYS A 116 11.83 -2.10 -9.58
C LYS A 116 11.70 -0.72 -10.20
N LYS A 117 11.70 0.35 -9.39
CA LYS A 117 11.46 1.73 -9.86
C LYS A 117 12.70 2.38 -10.46
N ASN A 118 13.89 1.93 -10.07
CA ASN A 118 15.14 2.49 -10.54
C ASN A 118 15.79 1.54 -11.55
N LYS A 119 16.06 2.01 -12.77
CA LYS A 119 16.73 1.21 -13.82
C LYS A 119 18.22 1.03 -13.53
N ASP A 120 18.82 2.09 -12.99
CA ASP A 120 20.19 2.09 -12.54
C ASP A 120 20.27 1.41 -11.16
N LYS A 121 21.13 0.40 -11.05
CA LYS A 121 21.28 -0.41 -9.84
C LYS A 121 22.01 0.34 -8.73
N ASP A 122 22.94 1.22 -9.09
CA ASP A 122 23.71 1.99 -8.12
C ASP A 122 22.82 3.06 -7.50
N ILE A 123 21.99 3.73 -8.32
CA ILE A 123 20.94 4.62 -7.83
C ILE A 123 19.95 3.86 -6.93
N ALA A 124 19.52 2.66 -7.32
CA ALA A 124 18.62 1.85 -6.50
C ALA A 124 19.24 1.51 -5.15
N GLN A 125 20.52 1.15 -5.14
CA GLN A 125 21.28 0.78 -3.96
C GLN A 125 21.48 1.98 -3.02
N MET A 126 21.88 3.14 -3.54
CA MET A 126 21.98 4.39 -2.77
C MET A 126 20.66 4.76 -2.07
N ARG A 127 19.52 4.54 -2.75
CA ARG A 127 18.21 4.80 -2.15
C ARG A 127 17.85 3.80 -1.05
N ILE A 128 18.21 2.54 -1.24
CA ILE A 128 18.03 1.51 -0.20
C ILE A 128 18.83 1.88 1.03
N GLU A 129 20.11 2.18 0.86
CA GLU A 129 21.00 2.57 1.96
C GLU A 129 20.49 3.82 2.69
N LYS A 130 19.95 4.81 1.96
CA LYS A 130 19.35 6.00 2.59
C LYS A 130 18.11 5.67 3.42
N ILE A 131 17.26 4.75 2.97
CA ILE A 131 16.08 4.29 3.73
C ILE A 131 16.52 3.43 4.93
N GLU A 132 17.51 2.55 4.77
CA GLU A 132 18.07 1.75 5.87
C GLU A 132 18.68 2.65 6.94
N GLN A 133 19.44 3.67 6.55
CA GLN A 133 19.98 4.66 7.49
C GLN A 133 18.86 5.41 8.21
N PHE A 134 17.79 5.80 7.51
CA PHE A 134 16.62 6.42 8.15
C PHE A 134 16.00 5.51 9.21
N MET A 135 15.89 4.20 8.91
CA MET A 135 15.37 3.21 9.86
C MET A 135 16.29 2.99 11.07
N ILE A 136 17.59 3.20 10.92
CA ILE A 136 18.56 3.15 12.02
C ILE A 136 18.43 4.40 12.90
N ASP A 137 18.37 5.57 12.28
CA ASP A 137 18.29 6.86 12.97
C ASP A 137 16.94 7.04 13.69
N TYR A 138 15.87 6.51 13.09
CA TYR A 138 14.50 6.56 13.59
C TYR A 138 13.91 5.15 13.69
N PRO A 139 14.32 4.35 14.70
CA PRO A 139 13.94 2.95 14.78
C PRO A 139 12.45 2.78 15.06
N TYR A 140 11.79 1.96 14.23
CA TYR A 140 10.42 1.51 14.46
C TYR A 140 10.41 0.04 14.90
N THR A 141 9.96 -0.20 16.13
CA THR A 141 9.84 -1.57 16.65
C THR A 141 8.48 -2.21 16.40
N GLY A 142 7.50 -1.43 15.93
CA GLY A 142 6.11 -1.84 15.75
C GLY A 142 5.48 -2.52 16.97
N PRO A 143 4.29 -3.11 16.80
CA PRO A 143 3.70 -3.96 17.81
C PRO A 143 4.41 -5.32 17.84
N LYS A 144 5.12 -5.60 18.94
CA LYS A 144 5.88 -6.86 19.13
C LYS A 144 5.01 -8.12 19.13
N ILE A 145 3.74 -8.00 19.53
CA ILE A 145 2.78 -9.12 19.65
C ILE A 145 1.56 -8.84 18.75
N GLY A 146 1.79 -8.47 17.49
CA GLY A 146 0.72 -8.15 16.53
C GLY A 146 -0.08 -6.89 16.92
N ALA A 147 -0.56 -6.12 15.95
CA ALA A 147 -1.15 -4.82 16.25
C ALA A 147 -2.46 -4.90 17.06
N MET A 148 -3.20 -6.01 16.92
CA MET A 148 -4.42 -6.25 17.70
C MET A 148 -4.18 -6.47 19.20
N SER A 149 -2.93 -6.70 19.65
CA SER A 149 -2.61 -6.77 21.09
C SER A 149 -2.82 -5.45 21.85
N ARG A 150 -3.05 -4.35 21.13
CA ARG A 150 -3.38 -3.05 21.70
C ARG A 150 -4.83 -2.93 22.18
N LEU A 151 -5.70 -3.84 21.74
CA LEU A 151 -7.08 -3.90 22.17
C LEU A 151 -7.19 -4.72 23.46
N THR A 152 -8.02 -4.26 24.39
CA THR A 152 -8.50 -5.08 25.50
C THR A 152 -9.32 -6.27 24.95
N PRO A 153 -9.52 -7.35 25.74
CA PRO A 153 -10.34 -8.48 25.31
C PRO A 153 -11.74 -8.08 24.81
N ASP A 154 -12.41 -7.18 25.52
CA ASP A 154 -13.76 -6.71 25.18
C ASP A 154 -13.75 -5.90 23.87
N GLU A 155 -12.77 -5.01 23.69
CA GLU A 155 -12.61 -4.25 22.43
C GLU A 155 -12.27 -5.16 21.25
N LEU A 156 -11.48 -6.23 21.46
CA LEU A 156 -11.15 -7.20 20.43
C LEU A 156 -12.37 -8.02 20.01
N GLU A 157 -13.23 -8.39 20.97
CA GLU A 157 -14.50 -9.05 20.70
C GLU A 157 -15.42 -8.13 19.90
N GLU A 158 -15.57 -6.87 20.33
CA GLU A 158 -16.37 -5.87 19.63
C GLU A 158 -15.86 -5.62 18.20
N TYR A 159 -14.55 -5.41 18.04
CA TYR A 159 -13.91 -5.25 16.74
C TYR A 159 -14.20 -6.44 15.82
N SER A 160 -14.06 -7.65 16.35
CA SER A 160 -14.30 -8.90 15.62
C SER A 160 -15.77 -9.04 15.19
N ARG A 161 -16.70 -8.65 16.07
CA ARG A 161 -18.15 -8.60 15.78
C ARG A 161 -18.46 -7.63 14.64
N ILE A 162 -17.93 -6.41 14.69
CA ILE A 162 -18.14 -5.39 13.64
C ILE A 162 -17.63 -5.89 12.28
N LEU A 163 -16.43 -6.50 12.24
CA LEU A 163 -15.90 -7.08 11.01
C LEU A 163 -16.78 -8.24 10.47
N HIS A 164 -17.35 -9.05 11.37
CA HIS A 164 -18.26 -10.12 10.99
C HIS A 164 -19.55 -9.58 10.37
N GLU A 165 -20.17 -8.58 11.00
CA GLU A 165 -21.36 -7.89 10.49
C GLU A 165 -21.09 -7.25 9.13
N TRP A 166 -19.95 -6.57 8.97
CA TRP A 166 -19.52 -6.03 7.68
C TRP A 166 -19.40 -7.11 6.61
N SER A 167 -18.81 -8.27 6.94
CA SER A 167 -18.67 -9.40 6.01
C SER A 167 -20.04 -9.91 5.53
N ILE A 168 -21.01 -10.04 6.45
CA ILE A 168 -22.38 -10.44 6.11
C ILE A 168 -23.02 -9.42 5.17
N LEU A 169 -22.96 -8.13 5.53
CA LEU A 169 -23.52 -7.05 4.72
C LEU A 169 -22.92 -7.03 3.32
N TRP A 170 -21.59 -7.12 3.22
CA TRP A 170 -20.89 -7.13 1.94
C TRP A 170 -21.27 -8.34 1.08
N GLN A 171 -21.38 -9.53 1.68
CA GLN A 171 -21.82 -10.74 0.96
C GLN A 171 -23.25 -10.61 0.44
N ASN A 172 -24.17 -10.06 1.24
CA ASN A 172 -25.56 -9.83 0.84
C ASN A 172 -25.64 -8.84 -0.32
N ALA A 173 -24.93 -7.70 -0.22
CA ALA A 173 -24.84 -6.72 -1.29
C ALA A 173 -24.20 -7.33 -2.57
N ARG A 174 -23.19 -8.21 -2.43
CA ARG A 174 -22.55 -8.90 -3.55
C ARG A 174 -23.52 -9.84 -4.26
N LYS A 175 -24.30 -10.63 -3.50
CA LYS A 175 -25.34 -11.53 -4.03
C LYS A 175 -26.40 -10.74 -4.79
N LEU A 176 -26.91 -9.65 -4.21
CA LEU A 176 -27.87 -8.76 -4.87
C LEU A 176 -27.32 -8.19 -6.18
N ARG A 177 -26.10 -7.62 -6.13
CA ARG A 177 -25.43 -7.06 -7.31
C ARG A 177 -25.30 -8.10 -8.43
N ASN A 178 -24.88 -9.32 -8.11
CA ASN A 178 -24.73 -10.38 -9.11
C ASN A 178 -26.09 -10.78 -9.71
N ARG A 179 -27.12 -10.94 -8.88
CA ARG A 179 -28.49 -11.26 -9.33
C ARG A 179 -29.04 -10.17 -10.24
N VAL A 180 -28.88 -8.90 -9.88
CA VAL A 180 -29.30 -7.76 -10.71
C VAL A 180 -28.53 -7.72 -12.03
N LYS A 181 -27.21 -7.92 -12.01
CA LYS A 181 -26.40 -7.98 -13.24
C LYS A 181 -26.84 -9.10 -14.18
N GLU A 182 -27.15 -10.27 -13.65
CA GLU A 182 -27.61 -11.40 -14.46
C GLU A 182 -28.99 -11.12 -15.06
N ARG A 183 -29.92 -10.61 -14.25
CA ARG A 183 -31.26 -10.21 -14.73
C ARG A 183 -31.17 -9.15 -15.84
N LEU A 184 -30.40 -8.07 -15.62
CA LEU A 184 -30.21 -7.02 -16.62
C LEU A 184 -29.55 -7.54 -17.91
N LYS A 185 -28.64 -8.51 -17.80
CA LYS A 185 -28.02 -9.14 -18.97
C LYS A 185 -29.04 -9.96 -19.78
N GLN A 186 -29.98 -10.62 -19.10
CA GLN A 186 -31.09 -11.34 -19.72
C GLN A 186 -32.15 -10.40 -20.31
N GLU A 187 -32.35 -9.20 -19.74
CA GLU A 187 -33.28 -8.19 -20.26
C GLU A 187 -32.71 -7.43 -21.48
N LEU A 188 -31.39 -7.20 -21.51
CA LEU A 188 -30.70 -6.48 -22.60
C LEU A 188 -30.32 -7.38 -23.78
N ASN A 189 -30.28 -8.69 -23.59
CA ASN A 189 -30.24 -9.65 -24.67
C ASN A 189 -31.69 -10.09 -24.96
N VAL A 190 -32.22 -9.73 -26.13
CA VAL A 190 -33.11 -10.68 -26.83
C VAL A 190 -32.39 -12.02 -26.94
#